data_AF-A0A9W6XR15-F1
#
_entry.id   AF-A0A9W6XR15-F1
#
_cell.length_a   1.000
_cell.length_b   1.000
_cell.length_c   1.000
_cell.angle_alpha   90.00
_cell.angle_beta   90.00
_cell.angle_gamma   90.00
#
_symmetry.space_group_name_H-M   'P 1'
#
loop_
_entity.id
_entity.type
_entity.pdbx_description
1 polymer ?
#
loop_
_entity_poly.entity_id
_entity_poly.type
_entity_poly.pdbx_seq_one_letter_code
_entity_poly.pdbx_strand_id
1 'polypeptide(L)'
;MYSVLNEADATKAVTTGVWMGEAVAIDAWAWVHCVHFFFGLQTIFSLLVLCLVTYQKFRSGKIWIGDPFASISTENLVMHGILVFISWAIDSFWSINEYAMSRAAIITGSPAVRVHKEIMHADILVVFLSLVGFISSLFGERIDPAIVIFLVELVHKYRLVLLRSSTAVVNEVVEYSEAQYNIGIANVTAVIADMSPLRLWTSFQFPSKDSVFIIASFYPMVFLLVAVSLIAIVRKFYRFCYPQQIRQRSSQSTDRSGNEKTVMTLRGIITNFELATGAALKTRFGLVSDYDNYVYFKDMKFASADGVYCSGYVIVNGKFLVSSKDLVWITMIKLLRTRLANIYVYEVEGNAVKDTARVHVV
;
A
#
# COMPACT_ATOMS: atom_id res chain seq x y z
N MET A 1 -16.36 21.75 1.61
CA MET A 1 -17.54 22.59 1.42
C MET A 1 -17.19 23.91 2.06
N TYR A 2 -16.93 24.96 1.28
CA TYR A 2 -16.48 26.25 1.81
C TYR A 2 -17.35 27.35 1.22
N SER A 3 -18.47 27.59 1.89
CA SER A 3 -19.16 28.86 1.80
C SER A 3 -18.44 29.82 2.74
N VAL A 4 -17.95 30.94 2.23
CA VAL A 4 -17.40 32.05 3.05
C VAL A 4 -18.56 32.90 3.64
N LEU A 5 -19.80 32.59 3.26
CA LEU A 5 -20.98 33.23 3.86
C LEU A 5 -21.10 32.70 5.28
N ASN A 6 -21.12 33.64 6.22
CA ASN A 6 -21.33 33.37 7.63
C ASN A 6 -22.67 32.62 7.78
N GLU A 7 -22.62 31.31 8.01
CA GLU A 7 -23.79 30.40 8.03
C GLU A 7 -24.82 30.76 9.11
N ALA A 8 -24.46 31.67 10.03
CA ALA A 8 -25.32 32.18 11.08
C ALA A 8 -26.46 33.08 10.59
N ASP A 9 -26.38 33.66 9.38
CA ASP A 9 -27.39 34.59 8.86
C ASP A 9 -27.85 34.18 7.46
N ALA A 10 -28.89 33.33 7.43
CA ALA A 10 -29.48 32.78 6.22
C ALA A 10 -30.03 33.88 5.28
N THR A 11 -30.52 34.99 5.82
CA THR A 11 -31.04 36.10 5.03
C THR A 11 -29.92 36.80 4.28
N LYS A 12 -28.76 37.00 4.92
CA LYS A 12 -27.59 37.59 4.29
C LYS A 12 -26.98 36.67 3.23
N ALA A 13 -26.93 35.36 3.50
CA ALA A 13 -26.41 34.36 2.56
C ALA A 13 -27.21 34.30 1.24
N VAL A 14 -28.53 34.50 1.29
CA VAL A 14 -29.40 34.48 0.09
C VAL A 14 -29.44 35.83 -0.63
N THR A 15 -29.28 36.94 0.10
CA THR A 15 -29.43 38.29 -0.46
C THR A 15 -28.13 38.88 -1.03
N THR A 16 -26.96 38.41 -0.57
CA THR A 16 -25.67 38.85 -1.12
C THR A 16 -25.15 37.85 -2.16
N GLY A 17 -25.32 38.17 -3.44
CA GLY A 17 -24.64 37.46 -4.52
C GLY A 17 -23.17 37.86 -4.58
N VAL A 18 -22.31 37.15 -3.84
CA VAL A 18 -20.86 37.34 -3.93
C VAL A 18 -20.35 36.50 -5.11
N TRP A 19 -20.05 37.16 -6.22
CA TRP A 19 -19.36 36.54 -7.34
C TRP A 19 -17.88 36.38 -6.99
N MET A 20 -17.44 35.14 -6.77
CA MET A 20 -16.03 34.81 -6.61
C MET A 20 -15.55 34.07 -7.85
N GLY A 21 -14.64 34.68 -8.60
CA GLY A 21 -13.86 33.98 -9.60
C GLY A 21 -12.69 33.29 -8.92
N GLU A 22 -12.72 31.96 -8.86
CA GLU A 22 -11.58 31.15 -8.43
C GLU A 22 -10.98 30.49 -9.67
N ALA A 23 -9.68 30.67 -9.90
CA ALA A 23 -8.98 29.91 -10.93
C ALA A 23 -8.87 28.46 -10.45
N VAL A 24 -9.72 27.59 -10.99
CA VAL A 24 -9.72 26.17 -10.64
C VAL A 24 -9.03 25.38 -11.74
N ALA A 25 -7.90 24.75 -11.39
CA ALA A 25 -7.41 23.62 -12.15
C ALA A 25 -8.28 22.40 -11.78
N ILE A 26 -8.82 21.71 -12.79
CA ILE A 26 -9.61 20.48 -12.60
C ILE A 26 -8.83 19.34 -13.21
N ASP A 27 -8.51 18.36 -12.38
CA ASP A 27 -7.86 17.13 -12.80
C ASP A 27 -8.82 16.26 -13.64
N ALA A 28 -8.60 16.26 -14.95
CA ALA A 28 -9.33 15.38 -15.88
C ALA A 28 -8.81 13.92 -15.86
N TRP A 29 -7.69 13.65 -15.21
CA TRP A 29 -7.06 12.34 -15.08
C TRP A 29 -7.59 11.52 -13.88
N ALA A 30 -8.32 12.18 -12.97
CA ALA A 30 -8.92 11.61 -11.77
C ALA A 30 -9.64 10.25 -11.98
N TRP A 31 -10.30 10.04 -13.12
CA TRP A 31 -11.03 8.79 -13.40
C TRP A 31 -10.11 7.57 -13.61
N VAL A 32 -8.86 7.77 -14.03
CA VAL A 32 -7.87 6.68 -14.19
C VAL A 32 -7.51 6.09 -12.83
N HIS A 33 -7.63 6.88 -11.76
CA HIS A 33 -7.42 6.42 -10.39
C HIS A 33 -8.58 5.57 -9.84
N CYS A 34 -9.67 5.36 -10.60
CA CYS A 34 -10.68 4.34 -10.28
C CYS A 34 -10.10 2.92 -10.18
N VAL A 35 -8.86 2.69 -10.63
CA VAL A 35 -8.12 1.46 -10.35
C VAL A 35 -8.08 1.14 -8.84
N HIS A 36 -7.98 2.16 -7.97
CA HIS A 36 -8.03 1.99 -6.52
C HIS A 36 -9.36 1.45 -6.00
N PHE A 37 -10.46 1.68 -6.72
CA PHE A 37 -11.76 1.14 -6.33
C PHE A 37 -11.74 -0.40 -6.35
N PHE A 38 -11.16 -1.00 -7.40
CA PHE A 38 -11.02 -2.45 -7.49
C PHE A 38 -10.08 -3.01 -6.42
N PHE A 39 -8.98 -2.30 -6.14
CA PHE A 39 -8.05 -2.68 -5.07
C PHE A 39 -8.72 -2.61 -3.69
N GLY A 40 -9.51 -1.57 -3.45
CA GLY A 40 -10.31 -1.39 -2.25
C GLY A 40 -11.31 -2.55 -2.07
N LEU A 41 -12.07 -2.89 -3.11
CA LEU A 41 -13.01 -4.01 -3.08
C LEU A 41 -12.33 -5.35 -2.76
N GLN A 42 -11.18 -5.64 -3.39
CA GLN A 42 -10.42 -6.85 -3.12
C GLN A 42 -9.93 -6.90 -1.65
N THR A 43 -9.48 -5.77 -1.13
CA THR A 43 -9.00 -5.65 0.26
C THR A 43 -10.15 -5.85 1.25
N ILE A 44 -11.29 -5.20 1.02
CA ILE A 44 -12.51 -5.36 1.82
C ILE A 44 -12.96 -6.81 1.84
N PHE A 45 -13.03 -7.47 0.68
CA PHE A 45 -13.42 -8.88 0.60
C PHE A 45 -12.48 -9.76 1.43
N SER A 46 -11.17 -9.51 1.34
CA SER A 46 -10.19 -10.31 2.07
C SER A 46 -10.28 -10.09 3.58
N LEU A 47 -10.56 -8.86 4.02
CA LEU A 47 -10.84 -8.54 5.42
C LEU A 47 -12.11 -9.23 5.92
N LEU A 48 -13.16 -9.30 5.09
CA LEU A 48 -14.38 -10.04 5.42
C LEU A 48 -14.08 -11.54 5.61
N VAL A 49 -13.28 -12.14 4.73
CA VAL A 49 -12.81 -13.52 4.88
C VAL A 49 -12.05 -13.70 6.20
N LEU A 50 -11.13 -12.79 6.53
CA LEU A 50 -10.40 -12.84 7.80
C LEU A 50 -11.34 -12.78 9.01
N CYS A 51 -12.30 -11.85 9.01
CA CYS A 51 -13.29 -11.71 10.07
C CYS A 51 -14.13 -13.00 10.23
N LEU A 52 -14.53 -13.63 9.12
CA LEU A 52 -15.27 -14.89 9.15
C LEU A 52 -14.43 -16.04 9.72
N VAL A 53 -13.17 -16.17 9.32
CA VAL A 53 -12.26 -17.21 9.85
C VAL A 53 -12.01 -16.98 11.34
N THR A 54 -11.74 -15.74 11.74
CA THR A 54 -11.56 -15.33 13.14
C THR A 54 -12.80 -15.66 13.98
N TYR A 55 -13.99 -15.31 13.48
CA TYR A 55 -15.25 -15.62 14.13
C TYR A 55 -15.48 -17.13 14.28
N GLN A 56 -15.18 -17.92 13.24
CA GLN A 56 -15.33 -19.37 13.30
C GLN A 56 -14.37 -20.03 14.31
N LYS A 57 -13.13 -19.53 14.40
CA LYS A 57 -12.15 -19.98 15.41
C LYS A 57 -12.62 -19.63 16.81
N PHE A 58 -13.13 -18.42 17.02
CA PHE A 58 -13.70 -17.98 18.28
C PHE A 58 -14.88 -18.88 18.70
N ARG A 59 -15.81 -19.18 17.78
CA ARG A 59 -16.90 -20.13 18.02
C ARG A 59 -16.45 -21.55 18.34
N SER A 60 -15.25 -21.93 17.89
CA SER A 60 -14.63 -23.22 18.18
C SER A 60 -13.82 -23.21 19.49
N GLY A 61 -13.93 -22.15 20.30
CA GLY A 61 -13.22 -21.99 21.57
C GLY A 61 -11.74 -21.62 21.45
N LYS A 62 -11.27 -21.21 20.27
CA LYS A 62 -9.87 -20.85 20.01
C LYS A 62 -9.77 -19.36 19.69
N ILE A 63 -8.97 -18.63 20.45
CA ILE A 63 -8.65 -17.23 20.15
C ILE A 63 -7.54 -17.21 19.11
N TRP A 64 -7.84 -16.70 17.92
CA TRP A 64 -6.89 -16.53 16.83
C TRP A 64 -7.28 -15.29 16.03
N ILE A 65 -6.33 -14.39 15.81
CA ILE A 65 -6.47 -13.18 15.00
C ILE A 65 -5.36 -13.25 13.95
N GLY A 66 -5.74 -13.50 12.70
CA GLY A 66 -4.78 -13.58 11.59
C GLY A 66 -4.32 -12.20 11.09
N ASP A 67 -3.31 -12.22 10.22
CA ASP A 67 -2.73 -11.03 9.60
C ASP A 67 -3.71 -10.33 8.63
N PRO A 68 -4.22 -9.11 8.93
CA PRO A 68 -5.08 -8.38 7.99
C PRO A 68 -4.39 -8.04 6.66
N PHE A 69 -3.05 -8.02 6.65
CA PHE A 69 -2.24 -7.70 5.48
C PHE A 69 -1.85 -8.91 4.64
N ALA A 70 -2.24 -10.13 5.04
CA ALA A 70 -2.03 -11.35 4.24
C ALA A 70 -2.63 -11.25 2.82
N SER A 71 -3.70 -10.46 2.69
CA SER A 71 -4.35 -10.18 1.40
C SER A 71 -3.55 -9.27 0.48
N ILE A 72 -2.68 -8.44 1.05
CA ILE A 72 -1.80 -7.50 0.38
C ILE A 72 -0.43 -8.18 0.21
N SER A 73 -0.40 -9.27 -0.56
CA SER A 73 0.88 -9.92 -0.89
C SER A 73 1.81 -8.93 -1.59
N THR A 74 3.12 -9.03 -1.33
CA THR A 74 4.14 -8.16 -1.95
C THR A 74 4.01 -8.12 -3.48
N GLU A 75 3.69 -9.23 -4.13
CA GLU A 75 3.45 -9.30 -5.59
C GLU A 75 2.30 -8.39 -6.05
N ASN A 76 1.11 -8.53 -5.45
CA ASN A 76 -0.05 -7.71 -5.79
C ASN A 76 0.25 -6.21 -5.54
N LEU A 77 0.88 -5.90 -4.42
CA LEU A 77 1.22 -4.53 -4.05
C LEU A 77 2.21 -3.88 -5.04
N VAL A 78 3.23 -4.63 -5.48
CA VAL A 78 4.18 -4.16 -6.49
C VAL A 78 3.48 -3.94 -7.83
N MET A 79 2.59 -4.85 -8.25
CA MET A 79 1.80 -4.66 -9.47
C MET A 79 0.90 -3.42 -9.39
N HIS A 80 0.27 -3.17 -8.24
CA HIS A 80 -0.52 -1.97 -8.02
C HIS A 80 0.35 -0.70 -8.10
N GLY A 81 1.54 -0.71 -7.50
CA GLY A 81 2.50 0.40 -7.60
C GLY A 81 2.96 0.67 -9.03
N ILE A 82 3.21 -0.38 -9.82
CA ILE A 82 3.57 -0.26 -11.24
C ILE A 82 2.41 0.37 -12.03
N LEU A 83 1.17 -0.04 -11.80
CA LEU A 83 0.01 0.54 -12.48
C LEU A 83 -0.17 2.03 -12.18
N VAL A 84 0.00 2.43 -10.91
CA VAL A 84 -0.02 3.85 -10.51
C VAL A 84 1.12 4.61 -11.18
N PHE A 85 2.33 4.04 -11.22
CA PHE A 85 3.48 4.68 -11.86
C PHE A 85 3.28 4.86 -13.38
N ILE A 86 2.72 3.85 -14.06
CA ILE A 86 2.37 3.95 -15.49
C ILE A 86 1.31 5.04 -15.69
N SER A 87 0.30 5.12 -14.82
CA SER A 87 -0.71 6.18 -14.85
C SER A 87 -0.07 7.56 -14.79
N TRP A 88 0.83 7.78 -13.82
CA TRP A 88 1.58 9.03 -13.70
C TRP A 88 2.48 9.30 -14.90
N ALA A 89 3.11 8.28 -15.49
CA ALA A 89 3.95 8.45 -16.68
C ALA A 89 3.14 8.90 -17.90
N ILE A 90 1.93 8.35 -18.10
CA ILE A 90 1.03 8.76 -19.20
C ILE A 90 0.54 10.19 -18.97
N ASP A 91 0.22 10.55 -17.73
CA ASP A 91 -0.12 11.90 -17.30
C ASP A 91 1.10 12.86 -17.28
N SER A 92 2.27 12.41 -17.76
CA SER A 92 3.52 13.17 -17.77
C SER A 92 3.86 13.76 -16.38
N PHE A 93 3.49 13.06 -15.31
CA PHE A 93 3.62 13.43 -13.90
C PHE A 93 2.88 14.74 -13.51
N TRP A 94 1.81 15.08 -14.21
CA TRP A 94 1.04 16.30 -13.95
C TRP A 94 0.35 16.27 -12.59
N SER A 95 -0.39 15.21 -12.27
CA SER A 95 -1.06 14.95 -10.97
C SER A 95 -0.13 15.12 -9.77
N ILE A 96 1.10 14.59 -9.84
CA ILE A 96 2.12 14.76 -8.78
C ILE A 96 2.52 16.23 -8.65
N ASN A 97 2.80 16.89 -9.77
CA ASN A 97 3.19 18.29 -9.79
C ASN A 97 2.06 19.19 -9.26
N GLU A 98 0.82 18.92 -9.64
CA GLU A 98 -0.37 19.64 -9.17
C GLU A 98 -0.56 19.50 -7.67
N TYR A 99 -0.39 18.28 -7.13
CA TYR A 99 -0.42 18.07 -5.69
C TYR A 99 0.72 18.78 -4.96
N ALA A 100 1.93 18.81 -5.54
CA ALA A 100 3.07 19.56 -5.00
C ALA A 100 2.78 21.07 -4.98
N MET A 101 2.25 21.63 -6.06
CA MET A 101 1.85 23.04 -6.15
C MET A 101 0.75 23.40 -5.17
N SER A 102 -0.26 22.54 -4.99
CA SER A 102 -1.32 22.74 -4.00
C SER A 102 -0.75 22.86 -2.58
N ARG A 103 0.32 22.10 -2.27
CA ARG A 103 1.02 22.20 -0.99
C ARG A 103 1.91 23.44 -0.90
N ALA A 104 2.59 23.80 -1.98
CA ALA A 104 3.41 25.00 -2.06
C ALA A 104 2.57 26.26 -1.86
N ALA A 105 1.38 26.34 -2.47
CA ALA A 105 0.43 27.44 -2.30
C ALA A 105 0.02 27.66 -0.83
N ILE A 106 -0.12 26.59 -0.04
CA ILE A 106 -0.40 26.70 1.41
C ILE A 106 0.77 27.31 2.17
N ILE A 107 2.01 27.15 1.68
CA ILE A 107 3.22 27.67 2.31
C ILE A 107 3.44 29.14 1.92
N THR A 108 3.31 29.47 0.64
CA THR A 108 3.50 30.82 0.09
C THR A 108 2.31 31.75 0.31
N GLY A 109 1.14 31.20 0.64
CA GLY A 109 -0.10 31.99 0.71
C GLY A 109 -0.68 32.33 -0.66
N SER A 110 -0.20 31.70 -1.73
CA SER A 110 -0.73 31.84 -3.09
C SER A 110 -2.13 31.23 -3.22
N PRO A 111 -2.90 31.59 -4.27
CA PRO A 111 -4.21 31.00 -4.53
C PRO A 111 -4.18 29.47 -4.53
N ALA A 112 -5.21 28.86 -3.92
CA ALA A 112 -5.24 27.42 -3.70
C ALA A 112 -5.40 26.66 -5.03
N VAL A 113 -4.52 25.67 -5.27
CA VAL A 113 -4.70 24.71 -6.38
C VAL A 113 -5.62 23.59 -5.90
N ARG A 114 -6.71 23.37 -6.65
CA ARG A 114 -7.76 22.41 -6.29
C ARG A 114 -7.37 21.00 -6.76
N VAL A 115 -7.15 20.10 -5.80
CA VAL A 115 -6.71 18.73 -6.09
C VAL A 115 -7.55 17.72 -5.31
N HIS A 116 -7.75 16.54 -5.87
CA HIS A 116 -8.38 15.40 -5.18
C HIS A 116 -7.39 14.75 -4.20
N LYS A 117 -7.30 15.33 -3.00
CA LYS A 117 -6.29 14.98 -1.98
C LYS A 117 -6.32 13.51 -1.59
N GLU A 118 -7.50 12.92 -1.44
CA GLU A 118 -7.66 11.51 -1.03
C GLU A 118 -7.15 10.53 -2.10
N ILE A 119 -7.38 10.86 -3.37
CA ILE A 119 -6.91 10.03 -4.50
C ILE A 119 -5.39 10.09 -4.57
N MET A 120 -4.80 11.30 -4.51
CA MET A 120 -3.35 11.46 -4.49
C MET A 120 -2.71 10.79 -3.28
N HIS A 121 -3.36 10.87 -2.11
CA HIS A 121 -2.90 10.18 -0.92
C HIS A 121 -2.85 8.66 -1.12
N ALA A 122 -3.90 8.07 -1.71
CA ALA A 122 -3.93 6.64 -2.03
C ALA A 122 -2.83 6.23 -3.02
N ASP A 123 -2.59 7.01 -4.08
CA ASP A 123 -1.48 6.77 -5.02
C ASP A 123 -0.13 6.77 -4.30
N ILE A 124 0.15 7.82 -3.52
CA ILE A 124 1.41 7.99 -2.79
C ILE A 124 1.62 6.83 -1.82
N LEU A 125 0.57 6.42 -1.09
CA LEU A 125 0.63 5.30 -0.16
C LEU A 125 0.97 3.99 -0.89
N VAL A 126 0.29 3.68 -2.00
CA VAL A 126 0.54 2.46 -2.77
C VAL A 126 1.95 2.44 -3.35
N VAL A 127 2.40 3.55 -3.94
CA VAL A 127 3.77 3.66 -4.48
C VAL A 127 4.79 3.53 -3.35
N PHE A 128 4.58 4.19 -2.21
CA PHE A 128 5.48 4.09 -1.07
C PHE A 128 5.59 2.66 -0.55
N LEU A 129 4.46 1.98 -0.32
CA LEU A 129 4.43 0.60 0.13
C LEU A 129 5.08 -0.34 -0.88
N SER A 130 4.88 -0.11 -2.19
CA SER A 130 5.54 -0.89 -3.24
C SER A 130 7.06 -0.73 -3.24
N LEU A 131 7.56 0.49 -3.02
CA LEU A 131 9.00 0.78 -2.91
C LEU A 131 9.59 0.13 -1.66
N VAL A 132 8.92 0.25 -0.50
CA VAL A 132 9.35 -0.43 0.73
C VAL A 132 9.35 -1.94 0.54
N GLY A 133 8.31 -2.51 -0.08
CA GLY A 133 8.24 -3.94 -0.40
C GLY A 133 9.38 -4.40 -1.30
N PHE A 134 9.70 -3.62 -2.34
CA PHE A 134 10.82 -3.88 -3.24
C PHE A 134 12.17 -3.83 -2.52
N ILE A 135 12.42 -2.77 -1.73
CA ILE A 135 13.64 -2.58 -0.94
C ILE A 135 13.82 -3.72 0.07
N SER A 136 12.74 -4.08 0.78
CA SER A 136 12.73 -5.17 1.75
C SER A 136 13.03 -6.53 1.09
N SER A 137 12.50 -6.76 -0.12
CA SER A 137 12.82 -7.94 -0.93
C SER A 137 14.29 -7.97 -1.35
N LEU A 138 14.83 -6.83 -1.82
CA LEU A 138 16.24 -6.69 -2.21
C LEU A 138 17.19 -6.97 -1.05
N PHE A 139 16.88 -6.45 0.15
CA PHE A 139 17.70 -6.69 1.33
C PHE A 139 17.48 -8.05 1.97
N GLY A 140 16.41 -8.77 1.61
CA GLY A 140 16.07 -10.03 2.26
C GLY A 140 15.65 -9.81 3.72
N GLU A 141 14.83 -8.79 3.97
CA GLU A 141 14.30 -8.47 5.29
C GLU A 141 12.76 -8.52 5.27
N ARG A 142 12.16 -8.70 6.45
CA ARG A 142 10.72 -8.58 6.67
C ARG A 142 10.42 -7.25 7.35
N ILE A 143 9.49 -6.51 6.78
CA ILE A 143 9.00 -5.25 7.37
C ILE A 143 7.50 -5.39 7.55
N ASP A 144 7.03 -5.15 8.79
CA ASP A 144 5.61 -5.23 9.11
C ASP A 144 4.82 -4.13 8.38
N PRO A 145 3.84 -4.49 7.52
CA PRO A 145 2.96 -3.55 6.82
C PRO A 145 2.28 -2.53 7.74
N ALA A 146 1.83 -2.95 8.92
CA ALA A 146 1.08 -2.11 9.86
C ALA A 146 1.93 -0.93 10.34
N ILE A 147 3.20 -1.21 10.68
CA ILE A 147 4.15 -0.20 11.14
C ILE A 147 4.42 0.81 10.03
N VAL A 148 4.63 0.32 8.80
CA VAL A 148 4.91 1.18 7.65
C VAL A 148 3.72 2.08 7.34
N ILE A 149 2.51 1.52 7.26
CA ILE A 149 1.29 2.29 7.02
C ILE A 149 1.09 3.33 8.13
N PHE A 150 1.23 2.94 9.38
CA PHE A 150 1.11 3.87 10.51
C PHE A 150 2.10 5.05 10.42
N LEU A 151 3.37 4.77 10.08
CA LEU A 151 4.38 5.81 9.90
C LEU A 151 4.09 6.72 8.71
N VAL A 152 3.62 6.16 7.58
CA VAL A 152 3.23 6.93 6.40
C VAL A 152 2.06 7.85 6.73
N GLU A 153 1.03 7.36 7.44
CA GLU A 153 -0.11 8.17 7.88
C GLU A 153 0.31 9.29 8.82
N LEU A 154 1.22 9.00 9.77
CA LEU A 154 1.74 9.98 10.69
C LEU A 154 2.52 11.08 9.96
N VAL A 155 3.42 10.69 9.04
CA VAL A 155 4.17 11.63 8.21
C VAL A 155 3.23 12.41 7.28
N HIS A 156 2.21 11.78 6.71
CA HIS A 156 1.23 12.45 5.87
C HIS A 156 0.44 13.50 6.65
N LYS A 157 -0.02 13.17 7.86
CA LYS A 157 -0.77 14.08 8.74
C LYS A 157 0.06 15.30 9.12
N TYR A 158 1.33 15.12 9.48
CA TYR A 158 2.22 16.20 9.89
C TYR A 158 3.09 16.77 8.75
N ARG A 159 2.80 16.44 7.48
CA ARG A 159 3.65 16.75 6.32
C ARG A 159 4.05 18.21 6.18
N LEU A 160 3.16 19.16 6.48
CA LEU A 160 3.46 20.58 6.38
C LEU A 160 4.39 21.06 7.50
N VAL A 161 4.21 20.53 8.72
CA VAL A 161 5.08 20.83 9.86
C VAL A 161 6.47 20.27 9.61
N LEU A 162 6.56 19.04 9.11
CA LEU A 162 7.82 18.40 8.75
C LEU A 162 8.53 19.11 7.60
N LEU A 163 7.80 19.57 6.58
CA LEU A 163 8.40 20.34 5.49
C LEU A 163 8.96 21.69 6.01
N ARG A 164 8.22 22.39 6.88
CA ARG A 164 8.67 23.65 7.51
C ARG A 164 9.86 23.51 8.45
N SER A 165 10.22 22.27 8.85
CA SER A 165 11.38 22.04 9.73
C SER A 165 12.73 22.29 9.04
N SER A 166 12.78 22.25 7.71
CA SER A 166 13.99 22.48 6.93
C SER A 166 13.88 23.77 6.13
N THR A 167 14.68 24.78 6.48
CA THR A 167 14.71 26.07 5.79
C THR A 167 15.12 25.93 4.33
N ALA A 168 16.09 25.06 4.03
CA ALA A 168 16.52 24.78 2.66
C ALA A 168 15.37 24.24 1.79
N VAL A 169 14.59 23.29 2.32
CA VAL A 169 13.44 22.71 1.59
C VAL A 169 12.32 23.74 1.40
N VAL A 170 12.06 24.57 2.42
CA VAL A 170 11.06 25.64 2.31
C VAL A 170 11.46 26.64 1.23
N ASN A 171 12.73 27.07 1.19
CA ASN A 171 13.20 28.04 0.21
C ASN A 171 13.02 27.52 -1.22
N GLU A 172 13.39 26.27 -1.49
CA GLU A 172 13.18 25.65 -2.82
C GLU A 172 11.69 25.62 -3.24
N VAL A 173 10.81 25.24 -2.30
CA VAL A 173 9.36 25.18 -2.56
C VAL A 173 8.77 26.58 -2.77
N VAL A 174 9.23 27.57 -2.02
CA VAL A 174 8.80 28.97 -2.12
C VAL A 174 9.29 29.58 -3.42
N GLU A 175 10.58 29.44 -3.75
CA GLU A 175 11.19 30.01 -4.96
C GLU A 175 10.47 29.51 -6.22
N TYR A 176 10.26 28.19 -6.33
CA TYR A 176 9.52 27.63 -7.46
C TYR A 176 8.07 28.14 -7.51
N SER A 177 7.38 28.15 -6.36
CA SER A 177 5.99 28.59 -6.29
C SER A 177 5.80 30.07 -6.62
N GLU A 178 6.71 30.94 -6.17
CA GLU A 178 6.69 32.37 -6.47
C GLU A 178 7.05 32.63 -7.92
N ALA A 179 8.12 31.99 -8.44
CA ALA A 179 8.50 32.10 -9.84
C ALA A 179 7.33 31.72 -10.76
N GLN A 180 6.64 30.62 -10.45
CA GLN A 180 5.48 30.19 -11.21
C GLN A 180 4.29 31.16 -11.08
N TYR A 181 4.00 31.64 -9.86
CA TYR A 181 2.91 32.60 -9.65
C TYR A 181 3.14 33.90 -10.43
N ASN A 182 4.39 34.36 -10.46
CA ASN A 182 4.80 35.59 -11.15
C ASN A 182 4.64 35.52 -12.66
N ILE A 183 4.75 34.33 -13.28
CA ILE A 183 4.50 34.16 -14.74
C ILE A 183 3.07 34.53 -15.10
N GLY A 184 2.11 34.21 -14.24
CA GLY A 184 0.70 34.52 -14.50
C GLY A 184 0.34 35.99 -14.28
N ILE A 185 1.22 36.80 -13.68
CA ILE A 185 0.95 38.23 -13.49
C ILE A 185 1.06 38.93 -14.84
N ALA A 186 -0.05 39.53 -15.29
CA ALA A 186 -0.06 40.29 -16.54
C ALA A 186 0.94 41.45 -16.47
N ASN A 187 1.70 41.65 -17.55
CA ASN A 187 2.60 42.79 -17.64
C ASN A 187 1.78 44.06 -17.92
N VAL A 188 1.86 45.03 -17.01
CA VAL A 188 1.07 46.27 -17.05
C VAL A 188 2.02 47.46 -17.14
N THR A 189 1.72 48.41 -18.02
CA THR A 189 2.50 49.65 -18.12
C THR A 189 2.30 50.52 -16.88
N ALA A 190 3.31 51.33 -16.52
CA ALA A 190 3.22 52.21 -15.34
C ALA A 190 1.97 53.09 -15.33
N VAL A 191 1.54 53.58 -16.50
CA VAL A 191 0.32 54.38 -16.66
C VAL A 191 -0.94 53.59 -16.25
N ILE A 192 -1.07 52.34 -16.66
CA ILE A 192 -2.24 51.51 -16.32
C ILE A 192 -2.19 51.10 -14.84
N ALA A 193 -1.01 50.85 -14.29
CA ALA A 193 -0.82 50.54 -12.87
C ALA A 193 -1.21 51.71 -11.95
N ASP A 194 -0.98 52.95 -12.37
CA ASP A 194 -1.42 54.16 -11.65
C ASP A 194 -2.94 54.37 -11.77
N MET A 195 -3.56 53.96 -12.87
CA MET A 195 -5.00 54.11 -13.10
C MET A 195 -5.85 53.07 -12.37
N SER A 196 -5.32 51.88 -12.09
CA SER A 196 -6.07 50.81 -11.42
C SER A 196 -5.16 49.95 -10.53
N PRO A 197 -5.51 49.77 -9.24
CA PRO A 197 -4.77 48.90 -8.33
C PRO A 197 -5.03 47.40 -8.58
N LEU A 198 -5.93 47.05 -9.52
CA LEU A 198 -6.27 45.66 -9.81
C LEU A 198 -5.17 44.99 -10.61
N ARG A 199 -4.62 43.88 -10.08
CA ARG A 199 -3.70 43.01 -10.80
C ARG A 199 -4.47 41.89 -11.50
N LEU A 200 -4.24 41.76 -12.80
CA LEU A 200 -4.79 40.66 -13.59
C LEU A 200 -3.82 39.47 -13.55
N TRP A 201 -4.37 38.28 -13.30
CA TRP A 201 -3.65 37.01 -13.44
C TRP A 201 -4.21 36.28 -14.66
N THR A 202 -3.37 36.04 -15.66
CA THR A 202 -3.77 35.49 -16.97
C THR A 202 -3.38 34.03 -17.10
N SER A 203 -4.01 33.33 -18.04
CA SER A 203 -3.54 32.00 -18.42
C SER A 203 -2.12 32.07 -18.98
N PHE A 204 -1.29 31.10 -18.61
CA PHE A 204 0.06 30.94 -19.10
C PHE A 204 0.35 29.47 -19.35
N GLN A 205 1.35 29.21 -20.17
CA GLN A 205 1.86 27.87 -20.37
C GLN A 205 2.76 27.49 -19.19
N PHE A 206 2.49 26.33 -18.60
CA PHE A 206 3.32 25.82 -17.51
C PHE A 206 4.76 25.59 -17.97
N PRO A 207 5.76 26.02 -17.17
CA PRO A 207 7.15 25.70 -17.44
C PRO A 207 7.40 24.20 -17.35
N SER A 208 8.55 23.75 -17.84
CA SER A 208 9.00 22.36 -17.66
C SER A 208 9.03 22.01 -16.18
N LYS A 209 8.51 20.82 -15.84
CA LYS A 209 8.44 20.35 -14.45
C LYS A 209 9.83 20.26 -13.84
N ASP A 210 10.00 20.84 -12.67
CA ASP A 210 11.27 20.75 -11.93
C ASP A 210 11.27 19.55 -10.97
N SER A 211 12.22 18.65 -11.18
CA SER A 211 12.43 17.48 -10.32
C SER A 211 12.86 17.84 -8.91
N VAL A 212 13.61 18.93 -8.74
CA VAL A 212 14.10 19.38 -7.42
C VAL A 212 12.93 19.85 -6.58
N PHE A 213 12.07 20.71 -7.14
CA PHE A 213 10.81 21.13 -6.52
C PHE A 213 9.92 19.94 -6.10
N ILE A 214 9.77 18.93 -6.97
CA ILE A 214 8.95 17.75 -6.65
C ILE A 214 9.56 17.00 -5.46
N ILE A 215 10.86 16.69 -5.49
CA ILE A 215 11.54 15.98 -4.39
C ILE A 215 11.46 16.78 -3.09
N ALA A 216 11.70 18.09 -3.14
CA ALA A 216 11.58 18.99 -1.99
C ALA A 216 10.16 18.99 -1.42
N SER A 217 9.14 19.03 -2.29
CA SER A 217 7.73 18.95 -1.89
C SER A 217 7.42 17.63 -1.18
N PHE A 218 7.97 16.50 -1.62
CA PHE A 218 7.78 15.19 -1.01
C PHE A 218 8.83 14.82 0.06
N TYR A 219 9.65 15.78 0.51
CA TYR A 219 10.74 15.58 1.46
C TYR A 219 10.38 14.69 2.67
N PRO A 220 9.25 14.89 3.38
CA PRO A 220 8.92 14.05 4.54
C PRO A 220 8.75 12.56 4.18
N MET A 221 8.17 12.26 3.01
CA MET A 221 7.99 10.88 2.54
C MET A 221 9.31 10.29 2.07
N VAL A 222 10.13 11.07 1.35
CA VAL A 222 11.47 10.63 0.92
C VAL A 222 12.35 10.33 2.13
N PHE A 223 12.33 11.19 3.14
CA PHE A 223 13.04 10.97 4.40
C PHE A 223 12.58 9.68 5.09
N LEU A 224 11.27 9.43 5.15
CA LEU A 224 10.74 8.20 5.72
C LEU A 224 11.22 6.96 4.94
N LEU A 225 11.23 7.01 3.61
CA LEU A 225 11.71 5.91 2.76
C LEU A 225 13.18 5.60 3.05
N VAL A 226 14.02 6.64 3.15
CA VAL A 226 15.43 6.51 3.51
C VAL A 226 15.59 5.91 4.92
N ALA A 227 14.83 6.40 5.89
CA ALA A 227 14.86 5.89 7.27
C ALA A 227 14.50 4.39 7.34
N VAL A 228 13.42 3.98 6.66
CA VAL A 228 13.01 2.56 6.58
C VAL A 228 14.10 1.71 5.91
N SER A 229 14.71 2.23 4.83
CA SER A 229 15.81 1.55 4.13
C SER A 229 17.04 1.37 5.02
N LEU A 230 17.43 2.41 5.77
CA LEU A 230 18.53 2.35 6.72
C LEU A 230 18.26 1.36 7.84
N ILE A 231 17.04 1.32 8.38
CA ILE A 231 16.64 0.35 9.39
C ILE A 231 16.77 -1.08 8.85
N ALA A 232 16.35 -1.32 7.60
CA ALA A 232 16.49 -2.64 6.96
C ALA A 232 17.97 -3.04 6.81
N ILE A 233 18.84 -2.10 6.39
CA ILE A 233 20.29 -2.34 6.26
C ILE A 233 20.92 -2.64 7.62
N VAL A 234 20.58 -1.86 8.66
CA VAL A 234 21.10 -2.06 10.02
C VAL A 234 20.64 -3.41 10.58
N ARG A 235 19.37 -3.79 10.39
CA ARG A 235 18.85 -5.10 10.79
C ARG A 235 19.59 -6.25 10.09
N LYS A 236 19.85 -6.11 8.80
CA LYS A 236 20.62 -7.09 8.02
C LYS A 236 22.03 -7.24 8.56
N PHE A 237 22.71 -6.12 8.84
CA PHE A 237 24.06 -6.14 9.41
C PHE A 237 24.06 -6.75 10.82
N TYR A 238 23.06 -6.42 11.64
CA TYR A 238 22.91 -7.00 12.98
C TYR A 238 22.73 -8.52 12.92
N ARG A 239 21.88 -9.04 12.03
CA ARG A 239 21.68 -10.50 11.84
C ARG A 239 22.91 -11.18 11.28
N PHE A 240 23.71 -10.48 10.47
CA PHE A 240 24.98 -10.99 9.99
C PHE A 240 26.00 -11.15 11.11
N CYS A 241 26.09 -10.17 12.02
CA CYS A 241 26.98 -10.24 13.19
C CYS A 241 26.48 -11.20 14.28
N TYR A 242 25.16 -11.29 14.47
CA TYR A 242 24.51 -12.13 15.47
C TYR A 242 23.51 -13.07 14.79
N PRO A 243 23.99 -14.14 14.12
CA PRO A 243 23.11 -15.12 13.51
C PRO A 243 22.21 -15.73 14.58
N GLN A 244 20.90 -15.67 14.37
CA GLN A 244 19.94 -16.33 15.25
C GLN A 244 20.29 -17.83 15.31
N GLN A 245 20.57 -18.32 16.52
CA GLN A 245 20.68 -19.76 16.75
C GLN A 245 19.33 -20.38 16.44
N ILE A 246 19.21 -21.00 15.27
CA ILE A 246 18.12 -21.93 14.98
C ILE A 246 18.27 -23.01 16.05
N ARG A 247 17.36 -23.02 17.03
CA ARG A 247 17.34 -24.00 18.11
C ARG A 247 16.95 -25.35 17.51
N GLN A 248 17.86 -25.96 16.75
CA GLN A 248 17.81 -27.37 16.40
C GLN A 248 18.01 -28.13 17.70
N ARG A 249 16.91 -28.57 18.30
CA ARG A 249 16.97 -29.57 19.36
C ARG A 249 17.39 -30.87 18.67
N SER A 250 18.68 -31.14 18.68
CA SER A 250 19.27 -32.34 18.08
C SER A 250 18.82 -33.59 18.85
N SER A 251 17.75 -34.24 18.40
CA SER A 251 17.55 -35.67 18.68
C SER A 251 18.38 -36.44 17.65
N GLN A 252 19.60 -36.83 18.05
CA GLN A 252 20.36 -37.85 17.34
C GLN A 252 19.53 -39.14 17.33
N SER A 253 19.01 -39.53 16.16
CA SER A 253 18.69 -40.93 15.88
C SER A 253 19.57 -41.41 14.73
N THR A 254 20.60 -42.16 15.08
CA THR A 254 21.33 -43.06 14.18
C THR A 254 20.35 -44.08 13.59
N ASP A 255 19.97 -43.94 12.32
CA ASP A 255 20.09 -45.03 11.32
C ASP A 255 19.48 -44.67 9.95
N ARG A 256 20.15 -45.21 8.91
CA ARG A 256 19.70 -45.49 7.52
C ARG A 256 19.78 -44.42 6.41
N SER A 257 20.39 -44.89 5.32
CA SER A 257 20.21 -44.60 3.88
C SER A 257 20.50 -43.18 3.34
N GLY A 258 21.56 -43.07 2.54
CA GLY A 258 22.09 -41.83 1.96
C GLY A 258 21.20 -41.10 0.94
N ASN A 259 20.09 -41.69 0.49
CA ASN A 259 19.11 -41.02 -0.39
C ASN A 259 17.87 -40.50 0.37
N GLU A 260 17.66 -41.01 1.59
CA GLU A 260 16.59 -40.57 2.49
C GLU A 260 17.02 -39.34 3.29
N LYS A 261 18.32 -39.14 3.50
CA LYS A 261 18.89 -37.91 4.08
C LYS A 261 18.61 -36.66 3.26
N THR A 262 18.70 -36.71 1.94
CA THR A 262 18.41 -35.56 1.06
C THR A 262 16.92 -35.21 1.07
N VAL A 263 16.05 -36.23 1.04
CA VAL A 263 14.59 -36.07 1.17
C VAL A 263 14.18 -35.65 2.58
N MET A 264 14.84 -36.13 3.64
CA MET A 264 14.66 -35.69 5.03
C MET A 264 15.21 -34.27 5.25
N THR A 265 16.32 -33.88 4.62
CA THR A 265 16.77 -32.48 4.68
C THR A 265 15.80 -31.56 3.94
N LEU A 266 15.21 -32.00 2.81
CA LEU A 266 14.19 -31.24 2.10
C LEU A 266 12.88 -31.15 2.91
N ARG A 267 12.42 -32.27 3.51
CA ARG A 267 11.27 -32.36 4.43
C ARG A 267 11.51 -31.66 5.78
N GLY A 268 12.77 -31.49 6.18
CA GLY A 268 13.15 -30.71 7.36
C GLY A 268 13.11 -29.20 7.10
N ILE A 269 13.26 -28.79 5.84
CA ILE A 269 13.21 -27.38 5.41
C ILE A 269 11.76 -26.96 5.07
N ILE A 270 10.99 -27.85 4.43
CA ILE A 270 9.67 -27.58 3.83
C ILE A 270 8.57 -28.36 4.57
N THR A 271 7.46 -27.72 4.89
CA THR A 271 6.30 -28.36 5.54
C THR A 271 5.52 -29.26 4.58
N ASN A 272 4.83 -30.29 5.09
CA ASN A 272 3.96 -31.14 4.26
C ASN A 272 2.88 -30.34 3.51
N PHE A 273 2.46 -29.19 4.06
CA PHE A 273 1.55 -28.25 3.41
C PHE A 273 2.15 -27.63 2.14
N GLU A 274 3.39 -27.13 2.23
CA GLU A 274 4.10 -26.52 1.09
C GLU A 274 4.39 -27.55 -0.01
N LEU A 275 4.70 -28.79 0.39
CA LEU A 275 4.90 -29.90 -0.54
C LEU A 275 3.60 -30.23 -1.31
N ALA A 276 2.46 -30.30 -0.61
CA ALA A 276 1.18 -30.71 -1.17
C ALA A 276 0.49 -29.63 -2.01
N THR A 277 0.65 -28.36 -1.62
CA THR A 277 0.04 -27.23 -2.35
C THR A 277 0.95 -26.68 -3.45
N GLY A 278 2.25 -27.00 -3.42
CA GLY A 278 3.28 -26.36 -4.25
C GLY A 278 3.49 -24.87 -3.94
N ALA A 279 2.68 -24.31 -3.03
CA ALA A 279 2.82 -22.96 -2.53
C ALA A 279 3.79 -23.00 -1.34
N ALA A 280 5.04 -22.66 -1.60
CA ALA A 280 5.96 -22.31 -0.51
C ALA A 280 5.30 -21.22 0.34
N LEU A 281 5.42 -21.31 1.67
CA LEU A 281 4.90 -20.31 2.60
C LEU A 281 5.39 -18.95 2.12
N LYS A 282 4.44 -18.15 1.61
CA LYS A 282 4.73 -17.03 0.70
C LYS A 282 5.76 -16.09 1.31
N THR A 283 6.76 -15.75 0.50
CA THR A 283 7.77 -14.68 0.65
C THR A 283 8.37 -14.52 2.05
N ARG A 284 9.56 -15.12 2.27
CA ARG A 284 10.34 -14.90 3.50
C ARG A 284 10.77 -13.45 3.71
N PHE A 285 10.64 -12.59 2.70
CA PHE A 285 11.15 -11.22 2.66
C PHE A 285 10.16 -10.32 1.92
N GLY A 286 10.09 -9.05 2.30
CA GLY A 286 9.11 -8.10 1.79
C GLY A 286 8.26 -7.46 2.89
N LEU A 287 7.16 -6.84 2.48
CA LEU A 287 6.16 -6.25 3.38
C LEU A 287 5.26 -7.39 3.90
N VAL A 288 5.68 -8.03 5.00
CA VAL A 288 5.03 -9.23 5.57
C VAL A 288 5.09 -9.10 7.09
N SER A 289 3.98 -9.36 7.77
CA SER A 289 3.95 -9.31 9.24
C SER A 289 4.74 -10.47 9.86
N ASP A 290 5.24 -10.27 11.08
CA ASP A 290 6.21 -11.15 11.75
C ASP A 290 5.53 -12.33 12.48
N TYR A 291 4.65 -13.05 11.76
CA TYR A 291 3.97 -14.23 12.30
C TYR A 291 4.82 -15.50 12.16
N ASP A 292 4.67 -16.40 13.13
CA ASP A 292 5.27 -17.74 13.10
C ASP A 292 4.58 -18.60 12.05
N ASN A 293 5.21 -18.75 10.89
CA ASN A 293 4.66 -19.53 9.76
C ASN A 293 4.62 -21.05 10.01
N TYR A 294 5.31 -21.53 11.05
CA TYR A 294 5.42 -22.95 11.36
C TYR A 294 5.37 -23.22 12.87
N VAL A 295 4.85 -24.38 13.25
CA VAL A 295 4.85 -24.88 14.62
C VAL A 295 5.52 -26.25 14.63
N TYR A 296 6.43 -26.47 15.58
CA TYR A 296 7.02 -27.79 15.79
C TYR A 296 6.18 -28.60 16.76
N PHE A 297 5.70 -29.77 16.31
CA PHE A 297 5.10 -30.78 17.18
C PHE A 297 5.86 -32.08 17.03
N LYS A 298 6.37 -32.62 18.15
CA LYS A 298 7.06 -33.93 18.19
C LYS A 298 8.15 -34.05 17.09
N ASP A 299 9.04 -33.07 17.04
CA ASP A 299 10.17 -32.96 16.09
C ASP A 299 9.77 -32.88 14.60
N MET A 300 8.48 -32.71 14.28
CA MET A 300 8.01 -32.44 12.92
C MET A 300 7.52 -31.00 12.76
N LYS A 301 7.81 -30.41 11.60
CA LYS A 301 7.43 -29.03 11.23
C LYS A 301 6.05 -29.01 10.58
N PHE A 302 5.09 -28.37 11.24
CA PHE A 302 3.73 -28.16 10.74
C PHE A 302 3.54 -26.70 10.31
N ALA A 303 2.67 -26.46 9.33
CA ALA A 303 2.24 -25.09 9.00
C ALA A 303 1.33 -24.56 10.12
N SER A 304 1.58 -23.34 10.58
CA SER A 304 0.69 -22.68 11.53
C SER A 304 -0.59 -22.20 10.84
N ALA A 305 -1.62 -21.83 11.61
CA ALA A 305 -2.83 -21.23 11.05
C ALA A 305 -2.51 -19.93 10.29
N ASP A 306 -1.58 -19.12 10.81
CA ASP A 306 -1.10 -17.90 10.15
C ASP A 306 -0.32 -18.24 8.88
N GLY A 307 0.51 -19.28 8.90
CA GLY A 307 1.24 -19.73 7.72
C GLY A 307 0.29 -20.16 6.59
N VAL A 308 -0.74 -20.93 6.90
CA VAL A 308 -1.76 -21.35 5.90
C VAL A 308 -2.51 -20.13 5.35
N TYR A 309 -2.94 -19.21 6.22
CA TYR A 309 -3.69 -18.02 5.82
C TYR A 309 -2.82 -17.03 5.01
N CYS A 310 -1.60 -16.73 5.48
CA CYS A 310 -0.64 -15.85 4.80
C CYS A 310 -0.14 -16.43 3.47
N SER A 311 -0.18 -17.76 3.30
CA SER A 311 0.05 -18.39 1.99
C SER A 311 -1.09 -18.21 1.01
N GLY A 312 -2.21 -17.63 1.45
CA GLY A 312 -3.39 -17.40 0.63
C GLY A 312 -4.35 -18.58 0.59
N TYR A 313 -4.40 -19.41 1.64
CA TYR A 313 -5.33 -20.53 1.71
C TYR A 313 -6.22 -20.48 2.96
N VAL A 314 -7.43 -21.02 2.84
CA VAL A 314 -8.41 -21.11 3.93
C VAL A 314 -9.01 -22.52 3.94
N ILE A 315 -9.21 -23.07 5.14
CA ILE A 315 -9.90 -24.35 5.32
C ILE A 315 -11.40 -24.10 5.44
N VAL A 316 -12.16 -24.59 4.46
CA VAL A 316 -13.62 -24.51 4.38
C VAL A 316 -14.23 -25.83 4.88
N ASN A 317 -15.28 -25.73 5.69
CA ASN A 317 -16.02 -26.87 6.27
C ASN A 317 -15.13 -27.90 7.01
N GLY A 318 -13.95 -27.49 7.49
CA GLY A 318 -13.02 -28.37 8.20
C GLY A 318 -12.39 -29.49 7.36
N LYS A 319 -12.61 -29.49 6.03
CA LYS A 319 -12.21 -30.60 5.15
C LYS A 319 -11.53 -30.15 3.86
N PHE A 320 -11.85 -28.96 3.37
CA PHE A 320 -11.41 -28.50 2.06
C PHE A 320 -10.50 -27.29 2.20
N LEU A 321 -9.29 -27.38 1.66
CA LEU A 321 -8.37 -26.26 1.56
C LEU A 321 -8.59 -25.57 0.22
N VAL A 322 -8.95 -24.29 0.27
CA VAL A 322 -9.31 -23.46 -0.88
C VAL A 322 -8.42 -22.22 -0.89
N SER A 323 -7.99 -21.77 -2.07
CA SER A 323 -7.31 -20.49 -2.22
C SER A 323 -8.24 -19.33 -1.81
N SER A 324 -7.73 -18.37 -1.03
CA SER A 324 -8.49 -17.21 -0.60
C SER A 324 -8.93 -16.33 -1.77
N LYS A 325 -8.14 -16.29 -2.85
CA LYS A 325 -8.49 -15.59 -4.11
C LYS A 325 -9.70 -16.22 -4.79
N ASP A 326 -9.82 -17.55 -4.71
CA ASP A 326 -10.90 -18.28 -5.36
C ASP A 326 -12.23 -18.12 -4.62
N LEU A 327 -12.23 -17.72 -3.34
CA LEU A 327 -13.44 -17.45 -2.57
C LEU A 327 -14.30 -16.33 -3.19
N VAL A 328 -13.69 -15.34 -3.83
CA VAL A 328 -14.42 -14.29 -4.57
C VAL A 328 -15.19 -14.92 -5.71
N TRP A 329 -14.53 -15.78 -6.49
CA TRP A 329 -15.13 -16.49 -7.62
C TRP A 329 -16.24 -17.44 -7.17
N ILE A 330 -16.04 -18.21 -6.09
CA ILE A 330 -17.09 -19.06 -5.52
C ILE A 330 -18.33 -18.23 -5.16
N THR A 331 -18.13 -17.08 -4.49
CA THR A 331 -19.23 -16.20 -4.10
C THR A 331 -19.97 -15.66 -5.32
N MET A 332 -19.24 -15.20 -6.34
CA MET A 332 -19.83 -14.70 -7.58
C MET A 332 -20.59 -15.77 -8.36
N ILE A 333 -20.04 -16.98 -8.48
CA ILE A 333 -20.69 -18.13 -9.13
C ILE A 333 -22.00 -18.46 -8.40
N LYS A 334 -22.01 -18.43 -7.06
CA LYS A 334 -23.24 -18.67 -6.28
C LYS A 334 -24.30 -17.59 -6.47
N LEU A 335 -23.89 -16.31 -6.55
CA LEU A 335 -24.80 -15.18 -6.74
C LEU A 335 -25.38 -15.15 -8.16
N LEU A 336 -24.53 -15.31 -9.17
CA LEU A 336 -24.90 -15.20 -10.59
C LEU A 336 -25.43 -16.51 -11.17
N ARG A 337 -25.19 -17.64 -10.49
CA ARG A 337 -25.53 -19.01 -10.95
C ARG A 337 -24.95 -19.34 -12.33
N THR A 338 -23.79 -18.75 -12.66
CA THR A 338 -23.08 -18.96 -13.93
C THR A 338 -21.65 -19.44 -13.66
N ARG A 339 -21.13 -20.30 -14.56
CA ARG A 339 -19.76 -20.81 -14.48
C ARG A 339 -18.78 -19.72 -14.92
N LEU A 340 -18.11 -19.10 -13.95
CA LEU A 340 -17.14 -18.02 -14.21
C LEU A 340 -15.69 -18.51 -14.23
N ALA A 341 -15.34 -19.49 -13.40
CA ALA A 341 -13.97 -19.99 -13.28
C ALA A 341 -13.94 -21.44 -12.79
N ASN A 342 -12.88 -22.17 -13.17
CA ASN A 342 -12.57 -23.49 -12.62
C ASN A 342 -11.78 -23.33 -11.32
N ILE A 343 -12.27 -23.93 -10.23
CA ILE A 343 -11.71 -23.72 -8.90
C ILE A 343 -11.10 -25.04 -8.41
N TYR A 344 -9.86 -24.97 -7.92
CA TYR A 344 -9.12 -26.12 -7.45
C TYR A 344 -9.17 -26.20 -5.92
N VAL A 345 -9.50 -27.37 -5.40
CA VAL A 345 -9.70 -27.59 -3.97
C VAL A 345 -8.90 -28.81 -3.53
N TYR A 346 -8.17 -28.68 -2.42
CA TYR A 346 -7.41 -29.78 -1.83
C TYR A 346 -8.17 -30.37 -0.64
N GLU A 347 -8.12 -31.68 -0.47
CA GLU A 347 -8.73 -32.36 0.68
C GLU A 347 -7.71 -32.39 1.84
N VAL A 348 -8.15 -31.98 3.03
CA VAL A 348 -7.36 -32.00 4.26
C VAL A 348 -7.73 -33.25 5.05
N GLU A 349 -6.73 -34.08 5.35
CA GLU A 349 -6.87 -35.32 6.10
C GLU A 349 -6.03 -35.24 7.38
N GLY A 350 -6.68 -34.81 8.46
CA GLY A 350 -6.01 -34.54 9.74
C GLY A 350 -5.00 -33.40 9.64
N ASN A 351 -3.71 -33.74 9.73
CA ASN A 351 -2.60 -32.79 9.69
C ASN A 351 -1.88 -32.72 8.32
N ALA A 352 -2.37 -33.46 7.33
CA ALA A 352 -1.81 -33.50 5.98
C ALA A 352 -2.82 -33.02 4.93
N VAL A 353 -2.31 -32.43 3.86
CA VAL A 353 -3.08 -32.05 2.68
C VAL A 353 -2.81 -33.08 1.60
N LYS A 354 -3.82 -33.55 0.89
CA LYS A 354 -3.63 -34.47 -0.26
C LYS A 354 -2.96 -33.73 -1.41
N ASP A 355 -2.00 -34.38 -2.06
CA ASP A 355 -1.23 -33.81 -3.18
C ASP A 355 -2.09 -33.61 -4.47
N THR A 356 -3.27 -34.22 -4.56
CA THR A 356 -4.15 -34.11 -5.72
C THR A 356 -5.28 -33.09 -5.50
N ALA A 357 -5.24 -32.00 -6.27
CA ALA A 357 -6.31 -31.03 -6.33
C ALA A 357 -7.53 -31.63 -7.05
N ARG A 358 -8.73 -31.46 -6.49
CA ARG A 358 -10.00 -31.73 -7.17
C ARG A 358 -10.50 -30.45 -7.83
N VAL A 359 -10.94 -30.55 -9.07
CA VAL A 359 -11.65 -29.45 -9.74
C VAL A 359 -13.06 -29.41 -9.15
N HIS A 360 -13.37 -28.34 -8.43
CA HIS A 360 -14.73 -28.03 -8.05
C HIS A 360 -15.39 -27.28 -9.19
N VAL A 361 -16.16 -28.01 -10.00
CA VAL A 361 -17.09 -27.42 -10.96
C VAL A 361 -18.35 -27.06 -10.18
N VAL A 362 -18.60 -25.78 -9.97
CA VAL A 362 -19.90 -25.27 -9.50
C VAL A 362 -20.64 -24.74 -10.71
#